data_AF-A0AAF0S5U8-F1
#
_entry.id   AF-A0AAF0S5U8-F1
#
_cell.length_a   1.000
_cell.length_b   1.000
_cell.length_c   1.000
_cell.angle_alpha   90.00
_cell.angle_beta   90.00
_cell.angle_gamma   90.00
#
_symmetry.space_group_name_H-M   'P 1'
#
loop_
_entity.id
_entity.type
_entity.pdbx_description
1 polymer ?
#
loop_
_entity_poly.entity_id
_entity_poly.type
_entity_poly.pdbx_seq_one_letter_code
_entity_poly.pdbx_strand_id
1 'polypeptide(L)'
;MSVFDTMDRGELQKKVLSGEIDADCLLKDLIEWVTLVYYNLFANLDTGEHRACPVSRRGNAAYALRQSFKKSMLAKLIKKSTISEQTSSGIFSHLLFMTLTIDHNVMSRDEANRFITAKGKGISRFFARLEKALDDGYSKVIVKESTTSGYPAVHIILHLDRPLKIKWHEKSHSYRPDPSDPYTRSILSKLKNLDDWNSKSPIWGVGFVDIYGFTNDRLQMKSYSNPINYIAKYISKSLDLQDIPDLDKYERVSELPEKYRTKIWTVLNNLIWNSQTWVISKSFREDLKKIKEKIEKLKSRWMYVDTVSVDNPRLYTWMDWALDNLPPDIQLALRIRPDIVPSKKLVIM
;
A
#
# COMPACT_ATOMS: atom_id res chain seq x y z
N MET A 1 -17.89 -18.17 1.91
CA MET A 1 -16.42 -17.98 1.87
C MET A 1 -16.15 -17.15 0.64
N SER A 2 -15.45 -16.04 0.84
CA SER A 2 -15.12 -15.07 -0.22
C SER A 2 -14.42 -15.73 -1.41
N VAL A 3 -14.60 -15.20 -2.62
CA VAL A 3 -13.81 -15.59 -3.81
C VAL A 3 -12.30 -15.47 -3.57
N PHE A 4 -11.88 -14.57 -2.67
CA PHE A 4 -10.48 -14.38 -2.31
C PHE A 4 -9.91 -15.53 -1.45
N ASP A 5 -10.77 -16.32 -0.81
CA ASP A 5 -10.39 -17.50 -0.02
C ASP A 5 -10.52 -18.79 -0.84
N THR A 6 -11.43 -18.84 -1.82
CA THR A 6 -11.81 -20.08 -2.53
C THR A 6 -11.22 -20.22 -3.94
N MET A 7 -10.90 -19.12 -4.62
CA MET A 7 -10.39 -19.14 -5.98
C MET A 7 -8.88 -18.89 -6.01
N ASP A 8 -8.15 -19.63 -6.86
CA ASP A 8 -6.74 -19.28 -7.12
C ASP A 8 -6.65 -17.86 -7.68
N ARG A 9 -5.71 -17.07 -7.14
CA ARG A 9 -5.59 -15.67 -7.55
C ARG A 9 -5.24 -15.52 -9.04
N GLY A 10 -4.46 -16.44 -9.59
CA GLY A 10 -4.13 -16.44 -11.01
C GLY A 10 -5.36 -16.64 -11.89
N GLU A 11 -6.28 -17.51 -11.46
CA GLU A 11 -7.58 -17.70 -12.09
C GLU A 11 -8.46 -16.44 -11.97
N LEU A 12 -8.63 -15.91 -10.76
CA LEU A 12 -9.41 -14.68 -10.53
C LEU A 12 -8.93 -13.53 -11.42
N GLN A 13 -7.61 -13.33 -11.52
CA GLN A 13 -7.02 -12.30 -12.39
C GLN A 13 -7.38 -12.51 -13.86
N LYS A 14 -7.41 -13.75 -14.35
CA LYS A 14 -7.78 -14.05 -15.74
C LYS A 14 -9.26 -13.74 -15.98
N LYS A 15 -10.14 -14.20 -15.08
CA LYS A 15 -11.58 -13.98 -15.17
C LYS A 15 -11.93 -12.49 -15.17
N VAL A 16 -11.30 -11.72 -14.28
CA VAL A 16 -11.45 -10.25 -14.24
C VAL A 16 -10.95 -9.59 -15.53
N LEU A 17 -9.76 -9.96 -16.04
CA LEU A 17 -9.26 -9.41 -17.31
C LEU A 17 -10.12 -9.76 -18.52
N SER A 18 -10.75 -10.94 -18.52
CA SER A 18 -11.64 -11.37 -19.60
C SER A 18 -13.04 -10.76 -19.54
N GLY A 19 -13.40 -10.12 -18.43
CA GLY A 19 -14.74 -9.60 -18.18
C GLY A 19 -15.76 -10.65 -17.68
N GLU A 20 -15.35 -11.91 -17.48
CA GLU A 20 -16.20 -12.94 -16.86
C GLU A 20 -16.61 -12.55 -15.43
N ILE A 21 -15.71 -11.88 -14.70
CA ILE A 21 -15.99 -11.32 -13.38
C ILE A 21 -15.76 -9.80 -13.44
N ASP A 22 -16.80 -9.01 -13.19
CA ASP A 22 -16.63 -7.57 -12.98
C ASP A 22 -16.04 -7.32 -11.59
N ALA A 23 -14.84 -6.75 -11.53
CA ALA A 23 -14.18 -6.41 -10.28
C ALA A 23 -15.02 -5.44 -9.42
N ASP A 24 -15.90 -4.64 -10.01
CA ASP A 24 -16.79 -3.72 -9.29
C ASP A 24 -17.83 -4.45 -8.43
N CYS A 25 -18.25 -5.64 -8.85
CA CYS A 25 -19.22 -6.49 -8.15
C CYS A 25 -18.60 -7.32 -7.01
N LEU A 26 -17.28 -7.28 -6.82
CA LEU A 26 -16.60 -8.02 -5.75
C LEU A 26 -16.65 -7.31 -4.38
N LEU A 27 -17.55 -6.34 -4.22
CA LEU A 27 -17.74 -5.62 -2.96
C LEU A 27 -18.17 -6.55 -1.82
N LYS A 28 -19.14 -7.45 -2.08
CA LYS A 28 -19.61 -8.42 -1.08
C LYS A 28 -18.50 -9.39 -0.66
N ASP A 29 -17.72 -9.88 -1.62
CA ASP A 29 -16.55 -10.73 -1.35
C ASP A 29 -15.51 -10.01 -0.50
N LEU A 30 -15.32 -8.70 -0.70
CA LEU A 30 -14.42 -7.89 0.12
C LEU A 30 -14.95 -7.73 1.54
N ILE A 31 -16.26 -7.47 1.69
CA ILE A 31 -16.91 -7.37 3.00
C ILE A 31 -16.69 -8.66 3.77
N GLU A 32 -17.02 -9.82 3.17
CA GLU A 32 -16.80 -11.12 3.78
C GLU A 32 -15.32 -11.36 4.12
N TRP A 33 -14.40 -11.00 3.22
CA TRP A 33 -12.97 -11.13 3.47
C TRP A 33 -12.51 -10.31 4.69
N VAL A 34 -13.00 -9.09 4.86
CA VAL A 34 -12.58 -8.20 5.95
C VAL A 34 -13.25 -8.56 7.27
N THR A 35 -14.49 -9.06 7.26
CA THR A 35 -15.20 -9.50 8.47
C THR A 35 -14.69 -10.84 9.00
N LEU A 36 -14.18 -11.72 8.13
CA LEU A 36 -13.56 -12.99 8.56
C LEU A 36 -12.20 -12.73 9.25
N VAL A 37 -12.21 -12.81 10.58
CA VAL A 37 -11.01 -12.66 11.41
C VAL A 37 -10.37 -14.02 11.65
N TYR A 38 -9.07 -14.09 11.37
CA TYR A 38 -8.23 -15.24 11.68
C TYR A 38 -7.20 -14.86 12.74
N TYR A 39 -6.73 -15.84 13.51
CA TYR A 39 -5.73 -15.72 14.55
C TYR A 39 -4.59 -16.70 14.30
N ASN A 40 -3.35 -16.22 14.41
CA ASN A 40 -2.18 -17.05 14.54
C ASN A 40 -2.00 -17.43 16.00
N LEU A 41 -1.81 -18.70 16.25
CA LEU A 41 -1.52 -19.26 17.57
C LEU A 41 -0.01 -19.37 17.72
N PHE A 42 0.50 -18.87 18.85
CA PHE A 42 1.90 -18.91 19.22
C PHE A 42 2.06 -19.55 20.59
N ALA A 43 3.17 -20.27 20.76
CA ALA A 43 3.63 -20.81 22.03
C ALA A 43 5.03 -20.30 22.32
N ASN A 44 5.27 -19.88 23.55
CA ASN A 44 6.61 -19.61 24.05
C ASN A 44 7.19 -20.92 24.60
N LEU A 45 8.29 -21.39 24.01
CA LEU A 45 8.89 -22.67 24.40
C LEU A 45 9.60 -22.60 25.74
N ASP A 46 10.02 -21.41 26.15
CA ASP A 46 10.79 -21.20 27.38
C ASP A 46 9.84 -21.10 28.60
N THR A 47 8.66 -20.51 28.42
CA THR A 47 7.70 -20.27 29.53
C THR A 47 6.44 -21.13 29.47
N GLY A 48 6.18 -21.81 28.35
CA GLY A 48 4.91 -22.51 28.10
C GLY A 48 3.73 -21.58 27.84
N GLU A 49 3.94 -20.26 27.76
CA GLU A 49 2.85 -19.31 27.50
C GLU A 49 2.24 -19.48 26.12
N HIS A 50 0.92 -19.38 26.04
CA HIS A 50 0.16 -19.37 24.80
C HIS A 50 -0.36 -17.96 24.49
N ARG A 51 -0.27 -17.55 23.21
CA ARG A 51 -0.85 -16.30 22.73
C ARG A 51 -1.53 -16.52 21.39
N ALA A 52 -2.67 -15.87 21.20
CA ALA A 52 -3.29 -15.71 19.90
C ALA A 52 -3.08 -14.27 19.42
N CYS A 53 -2.73 -14.08 18.16
CA CYS A 53 -2.58 -12.76 17.56
C CYS A 53 -3.34 -12.71 16.23
N PRO A 54 -4.16 -11.67 15.98
CA PRO A 54 -4.89 -11.58 14.73
C PRO A 54 -3.95 -11.65 13.51
N VAL A 55 -4.31 -12.48 12.52
CA VAL A 55 -3.59 -12.58 11.25
C VAL A 55 -3.61 -11.22 10.59
N SER A 56 -2.45 -10.74 10.15
CA SER A 56 -2.31 -9.49 9.42
C SER A 56 -2.80 -9.64 7.97
N ARG A 57 -4.12 -9.53 7.72
CA ARG A 57 -4.74 -9.54 6.38
C ARG A 57 -4.99 -8.12 5.88
N ARG A 58 -4.86 -7.90 4.57
CA ARG A 58 -5.15 -6.59 3.96
C ARG A 58 -6.59 -6.19 4.29
N GLY A 59 -6.77 -4.93 4.71
CA GLY A 59 -8.05 -4.40 5.15
C GLY A 59 -8.24 -4.44 6.67
N ASN A 60 -7.56 -5.29 7.43
CA ASN A 60 -7.79 -5.38 8.88
C ASN A 60 -6.86 -4.50 9.73
N ALA A 61 -7.19 -4.36 11.02
CA ALA A 61 -6.47 -3.54 11.99
C ALA A 61 -5.02 -4.00 12.22
N ALA A 62 -4.77 -5.31 12.31
CA ALA A 62 -3.43 -5.85 12.51
C ALA A 62 -2.49 -5.51 11.34
N TYR A 63 -2.98 -5.60 10.10
CA TYR A 63 -2.24 -5.16 8.92
C TYR A 63 -1.98 -3.65 8.96
N ALA A 64 -3.02 -2.85 9.23
CA ALA A 64 -2.92 -1.39 9.31
C ALA A 64 -1.87 -0.94 10.35
N LEU A 65 -1.86 -1.57 11.53
CA LEU A 65 -0.87 -1.32 12.58
C LEU A 65 0.56 -1.60 12.10
N ARG A 66 0.80 -2.76 11.46
CA ARG A 66 2.11 -3.09 10.87
C ARG A 66 2.55 -2.07 9.82
N GLN A 67 1.64 -1.60 8.97
CA GLN A 67 1.95 -0.55 8.00
C GLN A 67 2.17 0.81 8.67
N SER A 68 1.47 1.12 9.75
CA SER A 68 1.66 2.34 10.54
C SER A 68 3.05 2.41 11.17
N PHE A 69 3.56 1.30 11.70
CA PHE A 69 4.95 1.21 12.17
C PHE A 69 5.96 1.50 11.04
N LYS A 70 5.77 0.89 9.86
CA LYS A 70 6.63 1.17 8.69
C LYS A 70 6.57 2.64 8.27
N LYS A 71 5.37 3.22 8.20
CA LYS A 71 5.13 4.64 7.93
C LYS A 71 5.90 5.53 8.89
N SER A 72 5.78 5.27 10.20
CA SER A 72 6.48 6.03 11.24
C SER A 72 8.00 5.98 11.10
N MET A 73 8.55 4.80 10.81
CA MET A 73 10.01 4.65 10.60
C MET A 73 10.48 5.43 9.36
N LEU A 74 9.76 5.32 8.24
CA LEU A 74 10.10 6.06 7.01
C LEU A 74 9.99 7.58 7.19
N ALA A 75 8.95 8.06 7.87
CA ALA A 75 8.80 9.48 8.18
C ALA A 75 9.94 10.01 9.04
N LYS A 76 10.40 9.22 10.02
CA LYS A 76 11.59 9.55 10.84
C LYS A 76 12.87 9.61 10.03
N LEU A 77 13.04 8.72 9.05
CA LEU A 77 14.20 8.74 8.16
C LEU A 77 14.25 10.04 7.34
N ILE A 78 13.15 10.37 6.64
CA ILE A 78 13.09 11.58 5.81
C ILE A 78 13.36 12.85 6.64
N LYS A 79 12.82 12.93 7.86
CA LYS A 79 13.04 14.09 8.74
C LYS A 79 14.51 14.28 9.15
N LYS A 80 15.31 13.21 9.11
CA LYS A 80 16.75 13.25 9.46
C LYS A 80 17.65 13.45 8.24
N SER A 81 17.12 13.25 7.03
CA SER A 81 17.87 13.43 5.79
C SER A 81 17.94 14.90 5.41
N THR A 82 19.06 15.31 4.81
CA THR A 82 19.12 16.56 4.06
C THR A 82 18.30 16.39 2.79
N ILE A 83 17.19 17.13 2.66
CA ILE A 83 16.27 16.96 1.52
C ILE A 83 16.27 18.14 0.55
N SER A 84 16.93 19.24 0.91
CA SER A 84 17.09 20.41 0.05
C SER A 84 18.32 21.23 0.38
N GLU A 85 18.79 21.97 -0.62
CA GLU A 85 19.93 22.87 -0.55
C GLU A 85 19.54 24.24 -1.12
N GLN A 86 19.96 25.32 -0.45
CA GLN A 86 19.81 26.69 -0.95
C GLN A 86 21.16 27.14 -1.50
N THR A 87 21.18 27.58 -2.75
CA THR A 87 22.36 28.17 -3.39
C THR A 87 22.06 29.58 -3.89
N SER A 88 23.07 30.27 -4.41
CA SER A 88 22.90 31.55 -5.10
C SER A 88 22.03 31.43 -6.36
N SER A 89 21.98 30.26 -6.98
CA SER A 89 21.23 29.99 -8.21
C SER A 89 19.77 29.56 -7.96
N GLY A 90 19.39 29.31 -6.71
CA GLY A 90 18.03 28.93 -6.30
C GLY A 90 17.99 27.79 -5.29
N ILE A 91 16.79 27.22 -5.12
CA ILE A 91 16.51 26.09 -4.23
C ILE A 91 16.60 24.79 -5.01
N PHE A 92 17.27 23.80 -4.43
CA PHE A 92 17.44 22.46 -4.99
C PHE A 92 16.84 21.44 -4.02
N SER A 93 16.18 20.41 -4.56
CA SER A 93 15.51 19.37 -3.78
C SER A 93 16.00 17.98 -4.15
N HIS A 94 16.41 17.22 -3.15
CA HIS A 94 16.68 15.79 -3.26
C HIS A 94 15.39 14.97 -3.16
N LEU A 95 14.38 15.48 -2.44
CA LEU A 95 13.15 14.74 -2.18
C LEU A 95 12.03 15.18 -3.12
N LEU A 96 11.63 14.28 -4.02
CA LEU A 96 10.52 14.51 -4.94
C LEU A 96 9.38 13.54 -4.65
N PHE A 97 8.16 14.02 -4.82
CA PHE A 97 6.96 13.18 -4.88
C PHE A 97 6.43 13.19 -6.32
N MET A 98 6.22 11.99 -6.87
CA MET A 98 5.63 11.80 -8.18
C MET A 98 4.34 11.00 -8.09
N THR A 99 3.36 11.34 -8.92
CA THR A 99 2.20 10.50 -9.19
C THR A 99 2.18 10.11 -10.65
N LEU A 100 2.20 8.81 -10.93
CA LEU A 100 1.95 8.26 -12.26
C LEU A 100 0.46 7.92 -12.36
N THR A 101 -0.20 8.48 -13.37
CA THR A 101 -1.58 8.14 -13.73
C THR A 101 -1.61 7.53 -15.13
N ILE A 102 -2.60 6.71 -15.39
CA ILE A 102 -2.79 6.07 -16.70
C ILE A 102 -3.95 6.79 -17.38
N ASP A 103 -3.77 7.12 -18.66
CA ASP A 103 -4.83 7.69 -19.48
C ASP A 103 -5.93 6.62 -19.69
N HIS A 104 -7.16 6.94 -19.30
CA HIS A 104 -8.30 6.02 -19.37
C HIS A 104 -8.64 5.61 -20.81
N ASN A 105 -8.17 6.35 -21.82
CA ASN A 105 -8.34 6.00 -23.23
C ASN A 105 -7.32 4.97 -23.73
N VAL A 106 -6.27 4.68 -22.96
CA VAL A 106 -5.19 3.77 -23.38
C VAL A 106 -5.45 2.33 -22.94
N MET A 107 -6.06 2.14 -21.78
CA MET A 107 -6.34 0.82 -21.23
C MET A 107 -7.49 0.91 -20.24
N SER A 108 -8.24 -0.19 -20.11
CA SER A 108 -9.30 -0.30 -19.10
C SER A 108 -8.74 -0.27 -17.68
N ARG A 109 -9.63 -0.08 -16.69
CA ARG A 109 -9.30 -0.09 -15.25
C ARG A 109 -8.51 -1.34 -14.85
N ASP A 110 -8.94 -2.49 -15.30
CA ASP A 110 -8.41 -3.78 -14.85
C ASP A 110 -7.08 -4.10 -15.55
N GLU A 111 -6.95 -3.75 -16.84
CA GLU A 111 -5.66 -3.74 -17.54
C GLU A 111 -4.66 -2.77 -16.91
N ALA A 112 -5.11 -1.58 -16.51
CA ALA A 112 -4.28 -0.58 -15.83
C ALA A 112 -3.74 -1.11 -14.50
N ASN A 113 -4.61 -1.68 -13.66
CA ASN A 113 -4.20 -2.28 -12.39
C ASN A 113 -3.25 -3.46 -12.61
N ARG A 114 -3.49 -4.29 -13.64
CA ARG A 114 -2.57 -5.36 -14.04
C ARG A 114 -1.21 -4.82 -14.49
N PHE A 115 -1.20 -3.77 -15.31
CA PHE A 115 -0.01 -3.17 -15.90
C PHE A 115 1.01 -2.71 -14.84
N ILE A 116 0.53 -2.15 -13.73
CA ILE A 116 1.38 -1.66 -12.65
C ILE A 116 1.88 -2.76 -11.69
N THR A 117 1.55 -4.04 -11.93
CA THR A 117 2.06 -5.18 -11.14
C THR A 117 3.46 -5.62 -11.61
N ALA A 118 4.11 -6.50 -10.84
CA ALA A 118 5.36 -7.13 -11.26
C ALA A 118 5.21 -7.95 -12.56
N LYS A 119 4.03 -8.57 -12.77
CA LYS A 119 3.73 -9.30 -14.01
C LYS A 119 3.47 -8.36 -15.19
N GLY A 120 2.82 -7.23 -14.97
CA GLY A 120 2.57 -6.21 -16.00
C GLY A 120 3.79 -5.36 -16.38
N LYS A 121 4.80 -5.28 -15.50
CA LYS A 121 6.10 -4.62 -15.72
C LYS A 121 6.05 -3.12 -16.03
N GLY A 122 4.90 -2.45 -15.98
CA GLY A 122 4.77 -1.03 -16.30
C GLY A 122 5.67 -0.14 -15.44
N ILE A 123 5.58 -0.29 -14.11
CA ILE A 123 6.43 0.44 -13.16
C ILE A 123 7.92 0.11 -13.36
N SER A 124 8.26 -1.15 -13.62
CA SER A 124 9.66 -1.55 -13.87
C SER A 124 10.22 -0.89 -15.12
N ARG A 125 9.43 -0.82 -16.20
CA ARG A 125 9.82 -0.13 -17.45
C ARG A 125 10.00 1.37 -17.23
N PHE A 126 9.09 2.00 -16.47
CA PHE A 126 9.23 3.40 -16.07
C PHE A 126 10.55 3.64 -15.37
N PHE A 127 10.88 2.85 -14.35
CA PHE A 127 12.12 3.04 -13.60
C PHE A 127 13.38 2.73 -14.39
N ALA A 128 13.36 1.73 -15.27
CA ALA A 128 14.49 1.45 -16.15
C ALA A 128 14.78 2.61 -17.13
N ARG A 129 13.74 3.34 -17.55
CA ARG A 129 13.89 4.55 -18.38
C ARG A 129 14.29 5.76 -17.56
N LEU A 130 13.75 5.92 -16.35
CA LEU A 130 14.10 6.99 -15.43
C LEU A 130 15.56 6.88 -14.99
N GLU A 131 16.05 5.68 -14.71
CA GLU A 131 17.44 5.41 -14.35
C GLU A 131 18.42 5.76 -15.48
N LYS A 132 18.00 5.68 -16.74
CA LYS A 132 18.80 6.19 -17.87
C LYS A 132 18.78 7.71 -18.00
N ALA A 133 17.77 8.37 -17.43
CA ALA A 133 17.64 9.81 -17.47
C ALA A 133 18.39 10.48 -16.31
N LEU A 134 18.43 9.84 -15.14
CA LEU A 134 19.15 10.31 -13.97
C LEU A 134 20.63 9.92 -14.10
N ASP A 135 21.53 10.89 -13.99
CA ASP A 135 22.98 10.66 -14.07
C ASP A 135 23.53 9.97 -12.81
N ASP A 136 22.84 10.15 -11.68
CA ASP A 136 23.22 9.65 -10.36
C ASP A 136 22.18 8.69 -9.76
N GLY A 137 22.52 8.09 -8.62
CA GLY A 137 21.65 7.17 -7.91
C GLY A 137 20.38 7.82 -7.35
N TYR A 138 19.41 6.96 -7.05
CA TYR A 138 18.22 7.37 -6.33
C TYR A 138 17.67 6.25 -5.45
N SER A 139 17.00 6.67 -4.39
CA SER A 139 16.23 5.81 -3.51
C SER A 139 14.74 6.07 -3.71
N LYS A 140 13.90 5.03 -3.53
CA LYS A 140 12.47 5.16 -3.81
C LYS A 140 11.56 4.43 -2.83
N VAL A 141 10.39 5.02 -2.61
CA VAL A 141 9.26 4.41 -1.92
C VAL A 141 8.04 4.53 -2.83
N ILE A 142 7.46 3.40 -3.21
CA ILE A 142 6.28 3.34 -4.08
C ILE A 142 5.09 2.84 -3.26
N VAL A 143 3.97 3.53 -3.44
CA VAL A 143 2.65 3.14 -2.98
C VAL A 143 1.70 3.13 -4.18
N LYS A 144 0.84 2.11 -4.24
CA LYS A 144 -0.18 1.97 -5.28
C LYS A 144 -1.55 2.20 -4.64
N GLU A 145 -2.18 3.30 -5.00
CA GLU A 145 -3.53 3.69 -4.59
C GLU A 145 -4.47 3.52 -5.78
N SER A 146 -5.78 3.48 -5.53
CA SER A 146 -6.79 3.58 -6.59
C SER A 146 -7.45 4.96 -6.60
N THR A 147 -7.95 5.39 -7.74
CA THR A 147 -8.85 6.55 -7.84
C THR A 147 -10.27 6.17 -7.40
N THR A 148 -11.18 7.15 -7.37
CA THR A 148 -12.61 6.91 -7.11
C THR A 148 -13.27 6.02 -8.17
N SER A 149 -12.72 6.00 -9.39
CA SER A 149 -13.11 5.11 -10.49
C SER A 149 -12.37 3.76 -10.51
N GLY A 150 -11.49 3.50 -9.53
CA GLY A 150 -10.75 2.25 -9.41
C GLY A 150 -9.49 2.15 -10.28
N TYR A 151 -9.17 3.17 -11.08
CA TYR A 151 -7.91 3.22 -11.83
C TYR A 151 -6.72 3.36 -10.88
N PRO A 152 -5.53 2.85 -11.23
CA PRO A 152 -4.37 3.01 -10.36
C PRO A 152 -3.82 4.43 -10.37
N ALA A 153 -3.47 4.93 -9.19
CA ALA A 153 -2.62 6.07 -8.96
C ALA A 153 -1.33 5.61 -8.26
N VAL A 154 -0.20 5.62 -8.99
CA VAL A 154 1.09 5.16 -8.45
C VAL A 154 1.82 6.35 -7.85
N HIS A 155 1.89 6.37 -6.53
CA HIS A 155 2.58 7.38 -5.74
C HIS A 155 4.02 6.96 -5.46
N ILE A 156 4.97 7.84 -5.78
CA ILE A 156 6.40 7.56 -5.67
C ILE A 156 7.03 8.70 -4.87
N ILE A 157 7.76 8.36 -3.83
CA ILE A 157 8.73 9.28 -3.22
C ILE A 157 10.11 8.89 -3.73
N LEU A 158 10.81 9.85 -4.33
CA LEU A 158 12.19 9.73 -4.76
C LEU A 158 13.07 10.56 -3.87
N HIS A 159 14.20 9.98 -3.47
CA HIS A 159 15.32 10.70 -2.90
C HIS A 159 16.48 10.58 -3.88
N LEU A 160 16.82 11.68 -4.54
CA LEU A 160 17.85 11.76 -5.57
C LEU A 160 19.21 12.05 -4.92
N ASP A 161 20.27 11.45 -5.43
CA ASP A 161 21.63 11.80 -5.01
C ASP A 161 22.00 13.19 -5.53
N ARG A 162 21.66 13.50 -6.79
CA ARG A 162 21.76 14.85 -7.37
C ARG A 162 20.41 15.56 -7.38
N PRO A 163 20.29 16.72 -6.72
CA PRO A 163 18.99 17.37 -6.54
C PRO A 163 18.54 18.08 -7.81
N LEU A 164 17.23 18.31 -7.93
CA LEU A 164 16.65 19.13 -8.99
C LEU A 164 16.37 20.54 -8.48
N LYS A 165 16.60 21.55 -9.31
CA LYS A 165 16.15 22.91 -9.02
C LYS A 165 14.63 22.92 -8.94
N ILE A 166 14.11 23.56 -7.91
CA ILE A 166 12.68 23.71 -7.69
C ILE A 166 12.31 25.17 -7.52
N LYS A 167 11.09 25.50 -7.92
CA LYS A 167 10.48 26.82 -7.68
C LYS A 167 9.11 26.68 -7.09
N TRP A 168 8.71 27.69 -6.32
CA TRP A 168 7.36 27.75 -5.80
C TRP A 168 6.37 27.97 -6.94
N HIS A 169 5.30 27.18 -6.96
CA HIS A 169 4.24 27.29 -7.94
C HIS A 169 2.96 27.75 -7.24
N GLU A 170 2.60 29.01 -7.45
CA GLU A 170 1.51 29.68 -6.72
C GLU A 170 0.18 28.95 -6.86
N LYS A 171 -0.19 28.56 -8.08
CA LYS A 171 -1.49 27.92 -8.34
C LYS A 171 -1.69 26.61 -7.57
N SER A 172 -0.62 25.86 -7.30
CA SER A 172 -0.71 24.61 -6.54
C SER A 172 -0.16 24.71 -5.12
N HIS A 173 0.20 25.91 -4.66
CA HIS A 173 0.86 26.18 -3.38
C HIS A 173 1.89 25.11 -3.00
N SER A 174 2.80 24.81 -3.93
CA SER A 174 3.79 23.74 -3.76
C SER A 174 5.02 23.99 -4.61
N TYR A 175 6.15 23.39 -4.23
CA TYR A 175 7.36 23.44 -5.05
C TYR A 175 7.28 22.44 -6.21
N ARG A 176 7.74 22.87 -7.38
CA ARG A 176 7.76 22.10 -8.64
C ARG A 176 9.16 22.17 -9.26
N PRO A 177 9.61 21.15 -10.01
CA PRO A 177 10.85 21.23 -10.77
C PRO A 177 10.88 22.45 -11.70
N ASP A 178 11.99 23.17 -11.70
CA ASP A 178 12.17 24.39 -12.48
C ASP A 178 13.04 24.15 -13.74
N PRO A 179 12.47 24.23 -14.96
CA PRO A 179 13.22 24.01 -16.19
C PRO A 179 14.20 25.14 -16.55
N SER A 180 14.36 26.16 -15.70
CA SER A 180 15.39 27.21 -15.88
C SER A 180 16.81 26.68 -15.68
N ASP A 181 16.97 25.64 -14.87
CA ASP A 181 18.26 24.96 -14.66
C ASP A 181 18.51 23.92 -15.77
N PRO A 182 19.68 23.91 -16.43
CA PRO A 182 19.96 22.99 -17.54
C PRO A 182 19.81 21.51 -17.18
N TYR A 183 20.29 21.10 -16.00
CA TYR A 183 20.17 19.72 -15.55
C TYR A 183 18.72 19.36 -15.25
N THR A 184 18.01 20.18 -14.50
CA THR A 184 16.58 19.97 -14.21
C THR A 184 15.74 19.92 -15.49
N ARG A 185 16.04 20.78 -16.47
CA ARG A 185 15.40 20.77 -17.78
C ARG A 185 15.64 19.48 -18.54
N SER A 186 16.87 18.94 -18.52
CA SER A 186 17.20 17.69 -19.21
C SER A 186 16.37 16.53 -18.64
N ILE A 187 16.28 16.40 -17.32
CA ILE A 187 15.47 15.39 -16.63
C ILE A 187 13.98 15.60 -16.90
N LEU A 188 13.50 16.83 -16.70
CA LEU A 188 12.08 17.16 -16.81
C LEU A 188 11.55 16.94 -18.23
N SER A 189 12.36 17.20 -19.26
CA SER A 189 12.00 16.95 -20.67
C SER A 189 11.75 15.47 -20.99
N LYS A 190 12.30 14.54 -20.19
CA LYS A 190 12.04 13.10 -20.33
C LYS A 190 10.78 12.68 -19.56
N LEU A 191 10.46 13.37 -18.48
CA LEU A 191 9.30 13.10 -17.64
C LEU A 191 8.03 13.79 -18.13
N LYS A 192 8.14 14.95 -18.77
CA LYS A 192 7.05 15.77 -19.31
C LYS A 192 7.46 16.38 -20.65
N ASN A 193 6.48 16.57 -21.52
CA ASN A 193 6.65 17.53 -22.61
C ASN A 193 6.60 18.94 -22.02
N LEU A 194 7.66 19.73 -22.23
CA LEU A 194 7.77 21.07 -21.66
C LEU A 194 6.84 22.08 -22.37
N ASP A 195 6.47 21.79 -23.61
CA ASP A 195 5.58 22.62 -24.43
C ASP A 195 4.10 22.31 -24.16
N ASP A 196 3.80 21.10 -23.70
CA ASP A 196 2.46 20.68 -23.28
C ASP A 196 2.51 19.81 -22.01
N TRP A 197 2.30 20.46 -20.87
CA TRP A 197 2.32 19.82 -19.55
C TRP A 197 1.17 18.83 -19.32
N ASN A 198 0.14 18.88 -20.15
CA ASN A 198 -1.02 17.98 -20.11
C ASN A 198 -0.89 16.80 -21.07
N SER A 199 0.20 16.72 -21.84
CA SER A 199 0.46 15.58 -22.71
C SER A 199 0.96 14.35 -21.95
N LYS A 200 0.92 13.20 -22.62
CA LYS A 200 1.48 11.95 -22.09
C LYS A 200 2.97 12.10 -21.82
N SER A 201 3.40 11.63 -20.67
CA SER A 201 4.80 11.63 -20.28
C SER A 201 5.62 10.75 -21.23
N PRO A 202 6.74 11.23 -21.78
CA PRO A 202 7.56 10.46 -22.72
C PRO A 202 8.09 9.15 -22.12
N ILE A 203 8.61 9.19 -20.88
CA ILE A 203 9.12 8.00 -20.21
C ILE A 203 7.99 7.06 -19.76
N TRP A 204 6.86 7.59 -19.28
CA TRP A 204 5.75 6.75 -18.82
C TRP A 204 4.98 6.09 -19.98
N GLY A 205 4.77 6.84 -21.07
CA GLY A 205 4.20 6.40 -22.34
C GLY A 205 2.70 6.09 -22.33
N VAL A 206 2.10 5.83 -21.17
CA VAL A 206 0.69 5.39 -21.05
C VAL A 206 -0.22 6.37 -20.30
N GLY A 207 0.30 7.53 -19.91
CA GLY A 207 -0.45 8.54 -19.17
C GLY A 207 0.42 9.68 -18.68
N PHE A 208 0.11 10.21 -17.51
CA PHE A 208 0.67 11.47 -17.03
C PHE A 208 1.57 11.29 -15.81
N VAL A 209 2.49 12.23 -15.62
CA VAL A 209 3.35 12.30 -14.44
C VAL A 209 3.17 13.67 -13.79
N ASP A 210 2.79 13.69 -12.52
CA ASP A 210 2.75 14.91 -11.71
C ASP A 210 3.89 14.88 -10.69
N ILE A 211 4.62 16.00 -10.52
CA ILE A 211 5.87 16.05 -9.74
C ILE A 211 5.84 17.23 -8.77
N TYR A 212 6.18 16.98 -7.51
CA TYR A 212 6.33 17.96 -6.45
C TYR A 212 7.72 17.82 -5.84
N GLY A 213 8.33 18.94 -5.47
CA GLY A 213 9.56 18.96 -4.67
C GLY A 213 9.26 19.35 -3.23
N PHE A 214 10.18 19.03 -2.33
CA PHE A 214 10.12 19.42 -0.92
C PHE A 214 11.38 20.15 -0.47
N THR A 215 11.23 20.99 0.54
CA THR A 215 12.36 21.61 1.24
C THR A 215 12.39 21.17 2.69
N ASN A 216 13.53 21.33 3.36
CA ASN A 216 13.68 21.06 4.80
C ASN A 216 12.58 21.74 5.62
N ASP A 217 12.21 22.97 5.24
CA ASP A 217 11.20 23.77 5.94
C ASP A 217 9.75 23.51 5.48
N ARG A 218 9.56 22.96 4.27
CA ARG A 218 8.24 22.68 3.69
C ARG A 218 8.15 21.23 3.21
N LEU A 219 8.00 20.34 4.19
CA LEU A 219 7.69 18.93 4.00
C LEU A 219 6.19 18.62 3.87
N GLN A 220 5.33 19.58 4.23
CA GLN A 220 3.89 19.36 4.24
C GLN A 220 3.35 19.08 2.83
N MET A 221 2.44 18.11 2.73
CA MET A 221 1.73 17.81 1.50
C MET A 221 0.22 17.77 1.77
N LYS A 222 -0.51 18.74 1.21
CA LYS A 222 -1.93 18.97 1.53
C LYS A 222 -2.12 19.09 3.06
N SER A 223 -3.04 18.31 3.64
CA SER A 223 -3.29 18.27 5.09
C SER A 223 -2.34 17.34 5.87
N TYR A 224 -1.31 16.76 5.23
CA TYR A 224 -0.40 15.80 5.86
C TYR A 224 0.96 16.41 6.14
N SER A 225 1.49 16.13 7.33
CA SER A 225 2.76 16.70 7.82
C SER A 225 4.00 16.32 6.99
N ASN A 226 3.93 15.26 6.18
CA ASN A 226 5.00 14.85 5.28
C ASN A 226 4.45 13.97 4.13
N PRO A 227 5.18 13.81 3.01
CA PRO A 227 4.74 12.99 1.88
C PRO A 227 4.53 11.51 2.22
N ILE A 228 5.29 10.94 3.17
CA ILE A 228 5.10 9.54 3.60
C ILE A 228 3.72 9.33 4.23
N ASN A 229 3.30 10.27 5.07
CA ASN A 229 1.98 10.24 5.68
C ASN A 229 0.87 10.39 4.64
N TYR A 230 1.07 11.23 3.61
CA TYR A 230 0.14 11.37 2.51
C TYR A 230 -0.03 10.07 1.73
N ILE A 231 1.06 9.45 1.26
CA ILE A 231 0.97 8.23 0.44
C ILE A 231 0.47 7.03 1.25
N ALA A 232 0.76 6.97 2.55
CA ALA A 232 0.37 5.85 3.40
C ALA A 232 -1.09 5.92 3.91
N LYS A 233 -1.85 6.96 3.57
CA LYS A 233 -3.11 7.32 4.23
C LYS A 233 -4.16 6.20 4.23
N TYR A 234 -4.27 5.42 3.15
CA TYR A 234 -5.23 4.30 3.06
C TYR A 234 -4.63 2.95 3.42
N ILE A 235 -3.32 2.81 3.32
CA ILE A 235 -2.63 1.54 3.60
C ILE A 235 -2.40 1.33 5.10
N SER A 236 -2.26 2.44 5.85
CA SER A 236 -2.08 2.44 7.30
C SER A 236 -3.38 2.59 8.09
N LYS A 237 -4.53 2.54 7.41
CA LYS A 237 -5.86 2.53 8.04
C LYS A 237 -6.51 1.19 7.78
N SER A 238 -7.18 0.62 8.78
CA SER A 238 -8.08 -0.51 8.57
C SER A 238 -9.25 -0.05 7.73
N LEU A 239 -9.79 -0.97 6.95
CA LEU A 239 -11.11 -0.86 6.38
C LEU A 239 -12.12 -1.16 7.49
N ASP A 240 -12.43 -0.14 8.29
CA ASP A 240 -13.58 -0.20 9.16
C ASP A 240 -14.85 -0.08 8.31
N LEU A 241 -15.61 -1.17 8.27
CA LEU A 241 -16.84 -1.26 7.49
C LEU A 241 -18.01 -0.62 8.24
N GLN A 242 -17.91 -0.45 9.57
CA GLN A 242 -18.95 0.17 10.39
C GLN A 242 -19.08 1.67 10.09
N ASP A 243 -18.02 2.29 9.58
CA ASP A 243 -17.98 3.69 9.14
C ASP A 243 -18.77 3.96 7.83
N ILE A 244 -19.28 2.91 7.18
CA ILE A 244 -20.01 2.99 5.91
C ILE A 244 -21.47 2.59 6.17
N PRO A 245 -22.39 3.56 6.33
CA PRO A 245 -23.80 3.27 6.53
C PRO A 245 -24.35 2.44 5.38
N ASP A 246 -25.20 1.46 5.70
CA ASP A 246 -25.91 0.64 4.73
C ASP A 246 -25.00 -0.06 3.70
N LEU A 247 -23.76 -0.38 4.08
CA LEU A 247 -22.78 -1.00 3.19
C LEU A 247 -23.30 -2.29 2.54
N ASP A 248 -24.12 -3.04 3.27
CA ASP A 248 -24.78 -4.26 2.85
C ASP A 248 -25.82 -4.06 1.75
N LYS A 249 -26.30 -2.84 1.50
CA LYS A 249 -27.26 -2.54 0.41
C LYS A 249 -26.61 -2.35 -0.95
N TYR A 250 -25.30 -2.13 -1.00
CA TYR A 250 -24.58 -1.87 -2.25
C TYR A 250 -24.04 -3.18 -2.84
N GLU A 251 -24.23 -3.37 -4.14
CA GLU A 251 -23.70 -4.53 -4.87
C GLU A 251 -22.37 -4.20 -5.53
N ARG A 252 -22.17 -2.93 -5.90
CA ARG A 252 -20.98 -2.45 -6.60
C ARG A 252 -20.21 -1.40 -5.81
N VAL A 253 -18.89 -1.36 -5.98
CA VAL A 253 -18.06 -0.28 -5.41
C VAL A 253 -18.46 1.08 -5.99
N SER A 254 -18.83 1.13 -7.28
CA SER A 254 -19.29 2.34 -7.96
C SER A 254 -20.61 2.91 -7.42
N GLU A 255 -21.42 2.13 -6.70
CA GLU A 255 -22.66 2.59 -6.08
C GLU A 255 -22.43 3.28 -4.72
N LEU A 256 -21.29 3.00 -4.08
CA LEU A 256 -20.95 3.61 -2.79
C LEU A 256 -20.83 5.14 -2.88
N PRO A 257 -21.03 5.89 -1.79
CA PRO A 257 -20.66 7.30 -1.76
C PRO A 257 -19.18 7.52 -2.11
N GLU A 258 -18.89 8.54 -2.93
CA GLU A 258 -17.56 8.77 -3.51
C GLU A 258 -16.42 8.79 -2.48
N LYS A 259 -16.68 9.36 -1.29
CA LYS A 259 -15.73 9.42 -0.17
C LYS A 259 -15.15 8.06 0.27
N TYR A 260 -15.86 6.96 0.02
CA TYR A 260 -15.43 5.62 0.39
C TYR A 260 -14.75 4.84 -0.74
N ARG A 261 -15.08 5.17 -2.00
CA ARG A 261 -14.67 4.38 -3.19
C ARG A 261 -13.17 4.19 -3.29
N THR A 262 -12.39 5.26 -3.12
CA THR A 262 -10.92 5.19 -3.20
C THR A 262 -10.32 4.16 -2.23
N LYS A 263 -10.78 4.16 -0.97
CA LYS A 263 -10.28 3.25 0.07
C LYS A 263 -10.66 1.80 -0.26
N ILE A 264 -11.91 1.58 -0.66
CA ILE A 264 -12.45 0.26 -1.04
C ILE A 264 -11.71 -0.28 -2.26
N TRP A 265 -11.64 0.49 -3.35
CA TRP A 265 -10.93 0.12 -4.57
C TRP A 265 -9.46 -0.18 -4.29
N THR A 266 -8.81 0.61 -3.44
CA THR A 266 -7.40 0.37 -3.09
C THR A 266 -7.23 -1.02 -2.46
N VAL A 267 -8.06 -1.39 -1.49
CA VAL A 267 -7.97 -2.71 -0.85
C VAL A 267 -8.34 -3.82 -1.84
N LEU A 268 -9.44 -3.66 -2.57
CA LEU A 268 -9.96 -4.62 -3.54
C LEU A 268 -8.95 -4.93 -4.64
N ASN A 269 -8.41 -3.90 -5.31
CA ASN A 269 -7.39 -4.07 -6.33
C ASN A 269 -6.09 -4.66 -5.77
N ASN A 270 -5.73 -4.37 -4.51
CA ASN A 270 -4.60 -5.04 -3.88
C ASN A 270 -4.87 -6.56 -3.71
N LEU A 271 -6.09 -6.98 -3.36
CA LEU A 271 -6.45 -8.40 -3.25
C LEU A 271 -6.42 -9.11 -4.60
N ILE A 272 -7.09 -8.55 -5.61
CA ILE A 272 -7.18 -9.12 -6.97
C ILE A 272 -5.78 -9.21 -7.60
N TRP A 273 -5.07 -8.08 -7.68
CA TRP A 273 -3.86 -7.98 -8.49
C TRP A 273 -2.57 -8.34 -7.74
N ASN A 274 -2.65 -8.52 -6.42
CA ASN A 274 -1.49 -8.62 -5.54
C ASN A 274 -0.48 -7.49 -5.78
N SER A 275 -0.99 -6.26 -5.96
CA SER A 275 -0.14 -5.10 -6.06
C SER A 275 0.60 -4.95 -4.73
N GLN A 276 1.94 -5.02 -4.76
CA GLN A 276 2.73 -4.79 -3.55
C GLN A 276 2.42 -3.39 -3.03
N THR A 277 1.86 -3.33 -1.83
CA THR A 277 1.30 -2.12 -1.25
C THR A 277 2.39 -1.10 -0.88
N TRP A 278 3.59 -1.59 -0.56
CA TRP A 278 4.81 -0.80 -0.40
C TRP A 278 5.93 -1.44 -1.22
N VAL A 279 6.62 -0.65 -2.06
CA VAL A 279 7.90 -1.04 -2.66
C VAL A 279 8.95 -0.04 -2.20
N ILE A 280 9.81 -0.46 -1.29
CA ILE A 280 10.91 0.34 -0.73
C ILE A 280 12.21 -0.15 -1.37
N SER A 281 13.04 0.77 -1.89
CA SER A 281 14.37 0.45 -2.47
C SER A 281 15.32 -0.14 -1.45
N LYS A 282 16.36 -0.84 -1.93
CA LYS A 282 17.37 -1.50 -1.09
C LYS A 282 18.05 -0.51 -0.13
N SER A 283 18.47 0.64 -0.64
CA SER A 283 19.06 1.74 0.14
C SER A 283 18.20 2.15 1.35
N PHE A 284 16.92 2.50 1.13
CA PHE A 284 16.01 2.83 2.23
C PHE A 284 15.79 1.65 3.20
N ARG A 285 15.82 0.40 2.72
CA ARG A 285 15.70 -0.77 3.59
C ARG A 285 16.90 -0.95 4.50
N GLU A 286 18.11 -0.67 4.01
CA GLU A 286 19.34 -0.75 4.80
C GLU A 286 19.32 0.29 5.94
N ASP A 287 18.87 1.51 5.66
CA ASP A 287 18.70 2.53 6.71
C ASP A 287 17.59 2.18 7.71
N LEU A 288 16.49 1.57 7.25
CA LEU A 288 15.46 1.02 8.13
C LEU A 288 16.01 -0.14 9.01
N LYS A 289 16.93 -0.96 8.47
CA LYS A 289 17.52 -2.10 9.19
C LYS A 289 18.36 -1.61 10.37
N LYS A 290 19.19 -0.59 10.17
CA LYS A 290 20.00 0.06 11.24
C LYS A 290 19.12 0.58 12.39
N ILE A 291 17.90 1.05 12.11
CA ILE A 291 16.94 1.48 13.13
C ILE A 291 16.37 0.27 13.89
N LYS A 292 16.04 -0.82 13.18
CA LYS A 292 15.46 -2.03 13.77
C LYS A 292 16.45 -2.82 14.63
N GLU A 293 17.71 -2.89 14.23
CA GLU A 293 18.76 -3.60 14.99
C GLU A 293 18.97 -2.98 16.39
N LYS A 294 18.68 -1.68 16.57
CA LYS A 294 18.66 -1.02 17.89
C LYS A 294 17.47 -1.42 18.77
N ILE A 295 16.39 -1.92 18.17
CA ILE A 295 15.14 -2.32 18.86
C ILE A 295 15.15 -3.82 19.21
N GLU A 296 15.95 -4.64 18.53
CA GLU A 296 15.86 -6.12 18.60
C GLU A 296 16.55 -6.81 19.79
N LYS A 297 17.03 -6.08 20.80
CA LYS A 297 17.75 -6.65 21.95
C LYS A 297 16.87 -7.40 23.00
N LEU A 298 15.63 -7.76 22.70
CA LEU A 298 14.67 -8.28 23.70
C LEU A 298 13.80 -9.48 23.23
N LYS A 299 14.20 -10.30 22.26
CA LYS A 299 13.31 -11.35 21.75
C LYS A 299 13.45 -12.69 22.50
N SER A 300 12.35 -13.10 23.14
CA SER A 300 12.07 -14.47 23.60
C SER A 300 11.73 -15.43 22.44
N ARG A 301 11.83 -16.74 22.66
CA ARG A 301 11.59 -17.80 21.64
C ARG A 301 10.10 -18.14 21.51
N TRP A 302 9.37 -17.33 20.75
CA TRP A 302 8.01 -17.64 20.32
C TRP A 302 7.99 -18.47 19.04
N MET A 303 7.25 -19.58 19.05
CA MET A 303 7.05 -20.45 17.90
C MET A 303 5.62 -20.32 17.37
N TYR A 304 5.47 -20.30 16.04
CA TYR A 304 4.17 -20.38 15.38
C TYR A 304 3.63 -21.81 15.44
N VAL A 305 2.36 -21.97 15.80
CA VAL A 305 1.71 -23.28 15.94
C VAL A 305 0.71 -23.52 14.80
N ASP A 306 -0.24 -22.61 14.62
CA ASP A 306 -1.34 -22.79 13.68
C ASP A 306 -2.03 -21.45 13.35
N THR A 307 -2.91 -21.45 12.35
CA THR A 307 -3.84 -20.35 12.06
C THR A 307 -5.27 -20.85 12.11
N VAL A 308 -6.08 -20.25 12.97
CA VAL A 308 -7.49 -20.61 13.16
C VAL A 308 -8.39 -19.41 12.90
N SER A 309 -9.60 -19.65 12.42
CA SER A 309 -10.63 -18.61 12.30
C SER A 309 -11.26 -18.30 13.67
N VAL A 310 -11.92 -17.14 13.79
CA VAL A 310 -12.59 -16.74 15.04
C VAL A 310 -13.72 -17.69 15.44
N ASP A 311 -14.37 -18.34 14.48
CA ASP A 311 -15.39 -19.37 14.71
C ASP A 311 -14.80 -20.74 15.06
N ASN A 312 -13.49 -20.87 15.29
CA ASN A 312 -12.87 -22.14 15.66
C ASN A 312 -12.76 -22.27 17.19
N PRO A 313 -13.33 -23.31 17.83
CA PRO A 313 -13.28 -23.50 19.28
C PRO A 313 -11.85 -23.53 19.85
N ARG A 314 -10.88 -24.02 19.07
CA ARG A 314 -9.47 -24.11 19.47
C ARG A 314 -8.88 -22.75 19.82
N LEU A 315 -9.34 -21.67 19.19
CA LEU A 315 -8.88 -20.31 19.51
C LEU A 315 -9.14 -19.99 20.99
N TYR A 316 -10.36 -20.27 21.44
CA TYR A 316 -10.82 -19.93 22.79
C TYR A 316 -10.18 -20.84 23.83
N THR A 317 -10.06 -22.14 23.54
CA THR A 317 -9.27 -23.05 24.38
C THR A 317 -7.81 -22.61 24.47
N TRP A 318 -7.21 -22.16 23.36
CA TRP A 318 -5.82 -21.66 23.34
C TRP A 318 -5.62 -20.37 24.14
N MET A 319 -6.68 -19.60 24.35
CA MET A 319 -6.69 -18.37 25.14
C MET A 319 -7.18 -18.59 26.59
N ASP A 320 -7.38 -19.84 26.99
CA ASP A 320 -7.93 -20.24 28.30
C ASP A 320 -9.32 -19.63 28.60
N TRP A 321 -10.14 -19.43 27.56
CA TRP A 321 -11.51 -18.93 27.69
C TRP A 321 -12.50 -20.08 27.84
N ALA A 322 -13.37 -19.99 28.86
CA ALA A 322 -14.48 -20.92 29.01
C ALA A 322 -15.51 -20.71 27.89
N LEU A 323 -15.76 -21.76 27.09
CA LEU A 323 -16.67 -21.70 25.92
C LEU A 323 -18.09 -21.26 26.32
N ASP A 324 -18.54 -21.66 27.50
CA ASP A 324 -19.87 -21.33 28.04
C ASP A 324 -20.04 -19.85 28.40
N ASN A 325 -18.92 -19.12 28.55
CA ASN A 325 -18.88 -17.70 28.87
C ASN A 325 -18.63 -16.80 27.64
N LEU A 326 -18.61 -17.39 26.43
CA LEU A 326 -18.43 -16.61 25.21
C LEU A 326 -19.69 -15.78 24.88
N PRO A 327 -19.55 -14.63 24.20
CA PRO A 327 -20.68 -13.89 23.65
C PRO A 327 -21.64 -14.78 22.83
N PRO A 328 -22.97 -14.56 22.91
CA PRO A 328 -23.97 -15.44 22.27
C PRO A 328 -23.79 -15.62 20.75
N ASP A 329 -23.34 -14.57 20.06
CA ASP A 329 -23.03 -14.57 18.62
C ASP A 329 -21.88 -15.51 18.28
N ILE A 330 -20.86 -15.58 19.14
CA ILE A 330 -19.73 -16.50 19.01
C ILE A 330 -20.16 -17.94 19.33
N GLN A 331 -20.95 -18.15 20.39
CA GLN A 331 -21.49 -19.47 20.72
C GLN A 331 -22.34 -20.04 19.58
N LEU A 332 -23.16 -19.20 18.94
CA LEU A 332 -23.98 -19.58 17.80
C LEU A 332 -23.11 -19.99 16.59
N ALA A 333 -22.05 -19.23 16.29
CA ALA A 333 -21.12 -19.55 15.21
C ALA A 333 -20.43 -20.92 15.42
N LEU A 334 -20.01 -21.21 16.66
CA LEU A 334 -19.34 -22.47 17.03
C LEU A 334 -20.27 -23.70 16.90
N ARG A 335 -21.58 -23.53 17.16
CA ARG A 335 -22.59 -24.61 17.04
C ARG A 335 -22.88 -25.01 15.59
N ILE A 336 -22.66 -24.11 14.63
CA ILE A 336 -22.99 -24.32 13.20
C ILE A 336 -21.85 -25.01 12.45
N ARG A 337 -20.61 -25.02 12.97
CA ARG A 337 -19.43 -25.61 12.30
C ARG A 337 -18.54 -26.45 13.25
N PRO A 338 -18.99 -27.65 13.65
CA PRO A 338 -18.24 -28.49 14.59
C PRO A 338 -16.96 -29.17 14.01
N ASP A 339 -16.83 -29.30 12.69
CA ASP A 339 -15.93 -30.31 12.09
C ASP A 339 -14.63 -29.78 11.46
N ILE A 340 -13.91 -28.85 12.11
CA ILE A 340 -12.58 -28.44 11.63
C ILE A 340 -11.49 -29.34 12.24
N VAL A 341 -11.11 -30.39 11.52
CA VAL A 341 -9.99 -31.29 11.87
C VAL A 341 -8.63 -30.64 11.52
N PRO A 342 -7.64 -30.62 12.42
CA PRO A 342 -6.34 -29.99 12.19
C PRO A 342 -5.49 -30.71 11.12
N SER A 343 -4.87 -29.95 10.22
CA SER A 343 -3.75 -30.50 9.42
C SER A 343 -2.52 -30.63 10.32
N LYS A 344 -2.23 -31.83 10.79
CA LYS A 344 -0.97 -32.15 11.47
C LYS A 344 0.21 -31.98 10.50
N LYS A 345 0.82 -30.80 10.46
CA LYS A 345 2.24 -30.65 10.10
C LYS A 345 2.86 -29.54 10.94
N LEU A 346 3.59 -29.95 11.98
CA LEU A 346 4.58 -29.10 12.64
C LEU A 346 5.62 -28.67 11.59
N VAL A 347 5.81 -27.37 11.41
CA VAL A 347 6.99 -26.82 10.76
C VAL A 347 7.74 -26.02 11.82
N ILE A 348 8.87 -26.56 12.26
CA ILE A 348 9.84 -25.89 13.12
C ILE A 348 10.51 -24.82 12.24
N MET A 349 10.44 -23.53 12.63
CA MET A 349 11.23 -22.44 12.04
C MET A 349 12.23 -21.89 13.03
#